data_AF-A0A354FNN6-F1
#
_entry.id   AF-A0A354FNN6-F1
#
_cell.length_a   1.000
_cell.length_b   1.000
_cell.length_c   1.000
_cell.angle_alpha   90.00
_cell.angle_beta   90.00
_cell.angle_gamma   90.00
#
_symmetry.space_group_name_H-M   'P 1'
#
loop_
_entity.id
_entity.type
_entity.pdbx_description
1 polymer ?
#
loop_
_entity_poly.entity_id
_entity_poly.type
_entity_poly.pdbx_seq_one_letter_code
_entity_poly.pdbx_strand_id
1 'polypeptide(L)'
;TTTDVGALQKGFPRQAGVAVEIGGVRTNFRMPDVFSIGLGGGSHVLGTASDIQVGPQSVGYRLTEDALIFGGSTLTASDIAIAAGMADFGDASKVSGLPTELIEASVSRMQEMLSVVVERMRLSPEPIPVIVVGGGSILVKDQIGDLPVKRPENHAVANAVGAAIAQISGEIDRVYALTEQTRDNVLNEAKAEAIEKAVEAGAKRDTVEIVDVEDVPLAYLPGNATRVRVKAVGDLDGLS
;
A
#
# COMPACT_ATOMS: atom_id res chain seq x y z
N THR A 1 4.01 5.89 -14.06
CA THR A 1 3.63 6.07 -12.64
C THR A 1 2.58 5.06 -12.27
N THR A 2 2.45 4.71 -10.99
CA THR A 2 1.53 3.66 -10.51
C THR A 2 0.70 4.15 -9.33
N THR A 3 -0.44 3.47 -9.13
CA THR A 3 -1.22 3.52 -7.90
C THR A 3 -1.08 2.16 -7.24
N ASP A 4 -0.65 2.17 -5.99
CA ASP A 4 -0.41 0.98 -5.18
C ASP A 4 -1.47 0.91 -4.06
N VAL A 5 -2.14 -0.23 -3.93
CA VAL A 5 -3.19 -0.43 -2.92
C VAL A 5 -2.82 -1.58 -2.02
N GLY A 6 -2.72 -1.28 -0.72
CA GLY A 6 -2.52 -2.23 0.36
C GLY A 6 -3.74 -2.31 1.28
N ALA A 7 -3.79 -3.31 2.16
CA ALA A 7 -4.75 -3.37 3.25
C ALA A 7 -4.03 -3.33 4.61
N LEU A 8 -4.63 -2.65 5.59
CA LEU A 8 -4.17 -2.69 6.98
C LEU A 8 -5.08 -3.61 7.81
N GLN A 9 -4.47 -4.43 8.65
CA GLN A 9 -5.16 -5.29 9.61
C GLN A 9 -4.54 -5.07 10.99
N LYS A 10 -5.36 -4.68 11.97
CA LYS A 10 -4.92 -4.38 13.34
C LYS A 10 -3.74 -3.39 13.43
N GLY A 11 -3.71 -2.39 12.53
CA GLY A 11 -2.66 -1.38 12.49
C GLY A 11 -1.42 -1.76 11.65
N PHE A 12 -1.32 -3.00 11.18
CA PHE A 12 -0.18 -3.48 10.39
C PHE A 12 -0.55 -3.77 8.93
N PRO A 13 0.40 -3.64 7.97
CA PRO A 13 0.18 -4.08 6.60
C PRO A 13 -0.18 -5.56 6.55
N ARG A 14 -1.28 -5.90 5.87
CA ARG A 14 -1.64 -7.28 5.59
C ARG A 14 -0.54 -7.89 4.72
N GLN A 15 -0.02 -9.04 5.14
CA GLN A 15 1.02 -9.74 4.39
C GLN A 15 0.41 -10.62 3.29
N ALA A 16 1.17 -10.84 2.22
CA ALA A 16 0.80 -11.78 1.18
C ALA A 16 0.69 -13.22 1.76
N GLY A 17 -0.45 -13.87 1.52
CA GLY A 17 -0.71 -15.24 1.99
C GLY A 17 0.05 -16.32 1.22
N VAL A 18 0.56 -16.00 0.03
CA VAL A 18 1.24 -16.93 -0.90
C VAL A 18 2.63 -16.38 -1.23
N ALA A 19 3.57 -17.28 -1.55
CA ALA A 19 4.90 -16.93 -2.05
C ALA A 19 4.81 -15.92 -3.22
N VAL A 20 5.48 -14.78 -3.08
CA VAL A 20 5.48 -13.69 -4.06
C VAL A 20 6.59 -13.91 -5.08
N GLU A 21 6.30 -13.66 -6.35
CA GLU A 21 7.29 -13.71 -7.43
C GLU A 21 7.93 -12.34 -7.65
N ILE A 22 9.26 -12.26 -7.51
CA ILE A 22 10.04 -11.04 -7.74
C ILE A 22 11.01 -11.32 -8.89
N GLY A 23 10.86 -10.61 -10.01
CA GLY A 23 11.75 -10.75 -11.16
C GLY A 23 11.82 -12.17 -11.75
N GLY A 24 10.72 -12.93 -11.71
CA GLY A 24 10.67 -14.32 -12.17
C GLY A 24 11.03 -15.36 -11.09
N VAL A 25 11.40 -14.93 -9.88
CA VAL A 25 11.82 -15.82 -8.79
C VAL A 25 10.74 -15.88 -7.73
N ARG A 26 10.26 -17.09 -7.44
CA ARG A 26 9.32 -17.33 -6.35
C ARG A 26 10.05 -17.22 -5.01
N THR A 27 9.68 -16.20 -4.23
CA THR A 27 10.26 -15.93 -2.92
C THR A 27 9.29 -16.29 -1.81
N ASN A 28 9.81 -16.70 -0.65
CA ASN A 28 9.00 -16.87 0.56
C ASN A 28 9.01 -15.60 1.44
N PHE A 29 9.28 -14.43 0.84
CA PHE A 29 9.25 -13.17 1.55
C PHE A 29 7.81 -12.81 1.90
N ARG A 30 7.59 -12.50 3.18
CA ARG A 30 6.33 -11.99 3.70
C ARG A 30 6.31 -10.47 3.53
N MET A 31 6.06 -10.04 2.30
CA MET A 31 5.90 -8.62 1.97
C MET A 31 4.44 -8.19 2.18
N PRO A 32 4.19 -6.88 2.38
CA PRO A 32 2.85 -6.32 2.29
C PRO A 32 2.18 -6.78 1.00
N ASP A 33 0.95 -7.25 1.13
CA ASP A 33 0.08 -7.56 0.00
C ASP A 33 -0.34 -6.24 -0.63
N VAL A 34 0.24 -5.96 -1.81
CA VAL A 34 0.03 -4.72 -2.55
C VAL A 34 -0.36 -5.07 -3.98
N PHE A 35 -1.42 -4.43 -4.46
CA PHE A 35 -1.81 -4.50 -5.86
C PHE A 35 -1.54 -3.16 -6.55
N SER A 36 -0.81 -3.21 -7.67
CA SER A 36 -0.41 -2.02 -8.42
C SER A 36 -1.14 -1.93 -9.76
N ILE A 37 -1.58 -0.73 -10.12
CA ILE A 37 -2.10 -0.42 -11.45
C ILE A 37 -1.32 0.72 -12.10
N GLY A 38 -1.25 0.73 -13.43
CA GLY A 38 -0.59 1.77 -14.25
C GLY A 38 -1.35 3.09 -14.32
N LEU A 39 -1.81 3.60 -13.18
CA LEU A 39 -2.52 4.87 -13.05
C LEU A 39 -1.70 5.82 -12.17
N GLY A 40 -1.45 7.03 -12.63
CA GLY A 40 -0.87 8.10 -11.83
C GLY A 40 -0.94 9.41 -12.59
N GLY A 41 -0.46 10.50 -12.00
CA GLY A 41 -0.63 11.85 -12.58
C GLY A 41 -0.12 11.98 -14.02
N GLY A 42 0.95 11.26 -14.37
CA GLY A 42 1.51 11.24 -15.71
C GLY A 42 1.00 10.13 -16.61
N SER A 43 -0.04 9.38 -16.25
CA SER A 43 -0.63 8.37 -17.14
C SER A 43 -1.21 9.04 -18.38
N HIS A 44 -0.92 8.50 -19.55
CA HIS A 44 -1.42 9.03 -20.82
C HIS A 44 -2.94 8.84 -20.90
N VAL A 45 -3.62 9.81 -21.49
CA VAL A 45 -5.05 9.72 -21.82
C VAL A 45 -5.19 9.75 -23.34
N LEU A 46 -5.72 8.68 -23.91
CA LEU A 46 -5.80 8.46 -25.36
C LEU A 46 -7.22 8.07 -25.76
N GLY A 47 -7.59 8.36 -27.01
CA GLY A 47 -8.86 7.95 -27.58
C GLY A 47 -9.93 9.04 -27.51
N THR A 48 -11.19 8.62 -27.54
CA THR A 48 -12.37 9.49 -27.51
C THR A 48 -13.23 9.18 -26.30
N ALA A 49 -14.29 9.96 -26.05
CA ALA A 49 -15.21 9.71 -24.95
C ALA A 49 -15.84 8.30 -24.97
N SER A 50 -16.01 7.70 -26.16
CA SER A 50 -16.58 6.35 -26.33
C SER A 50 -15.56 5.20 -26.20
N ASP A 51 -14.27 5.49 -26.33
CA ASP A 51 -13.18 4.51 -26.28
C ASP A 51 -11.96 5.14 -25.60
N ILE A 52 -12.13 5.45 -24.31
CA ILE A 52 -11.13 6.15 -23.52
C ILE A 52 -10.12 5.17 -22.91
N GLN A 53 -8.84 5.46 -23.10
CA GLN A 53 -7.74 4.68 -22.52
C GLN A 53 -6.91 5.56 -21.59
N VAL A 54 -6.69 5.10 -20.37
CA VAL A 54 -5.86 5.77 -19.36
C VAL A 54 -4.74 4.84 -18.92
N GLY A 55 -3.51 5.23 -19.19
CA GLY A 55 -2.33 4.38 -19.00
C GLY A 55 -2.35 3.12 -19.89
N PRO A 56 -1.46 2.14 -19.64
CA PRO A 56 -0.43 2.14 -18.59
C PRO A 56 0.79 3.01 -18.95
N GLN A 57 0.91 3.48 -20.20
CA GLN A 57 1.98 4.40 -20.60
C GLN A 57 1.92 5.70 -19.80
N SER A 58 3.09 6.25 -19.47
CA SER A 58 3.20 7.41 -18.63
C SER A 58 4.45 8.24 -18.95
N VAL A 59 4.31 9.56 -18.91
CA VAL A 59 5.43 10.51 -19.02
C VAL A 59 6.33 10.48 -17.77
N GLY A 60 5.85 9.91 -16.66
CA GLY A 60 6.63 9.69 -15.45
C GLY A 60 7.25 10.97 -14.89
N TYR A 61 8.58 10.97 -14.75
CA TYR A 61 9.33 12.12 -14.23
C TYR A 61 9.27 13.36 -15.13
N ARG A 62 8.88 13.20 -16.41
CA ARG A 62 8.74 14.31 -17.37
C ARG A 62 7.37 14.96 -17.34
N LEU A 63 6.57 14.74 -16.30
CA LEU A 63 5.23 15.35 -16.18
C LEU A 63 5.28 16.86 -16.38
N THR A 64 6.26 17.54 -15.77
CA THR A 64 6.44 19.00 -15.85
C THR A 64 6.96 19.50 -17.20
N GLU A 65 7.31 18.60 -18.12
CA GLU A 65 7.80 18.94 -19.46
C GLU A 65 6.76 18.55 -20.52
N ASP A 66 6.17 17.36 -20.40
CA ASP A 66 5.39 16.73 -21.46
C ASP A 66 3.86 16.95 -21.32
N ALA A 67 3.34 17.23 -20.11
CA ALA A 67 1.90 17.42 -19.91
C ALA A 67 1.39 18.79 -20.39
N LEU A 68 0.13 18.87 -20.81
CA LEU A 68 -0.46 20.08 -21.40
C LEU A 68 -0.43 21.27 -20.44
N ILE A 69 -0.78 21.07 -19.16
CA ILE A 69 -0.77 22.11 -18.12
C ILE A 69 0.62 22.71 -17.84
N PHE A 70 1.68 22.10 -18.34
CA PHE A 70 3.05 22.63 -18.25
C PHE A 70 3.59 23.13 -19.61
N GLY A 71 2.76 23.16 -20.65
CA GLY A 71 3.13 23.59 -21.99
C GLY A 71 3.66 22.49 -22.90
N GLY A 72 3.59 21.22 -22.46
CA GLY A 72 3.88 20.06 -23.28
C GLY A 72 2.76 19.72 -24.26
N SER A 73 2.84 18.54 -24.87
CA SER A 73 1.94 18.09 -25.94
C SER A 73 1.18 16.81 -25.64
N THR A 74 1.44 16.18 -24.49
CA THR A 74 0.83 14.91 -24.09
C THR A 74 -0.34 15.17 -23.15
N LEU A 75 -1.52 14.65 -23.48
CA LEU A 75 -2.65 14.64 -22.55
C LEU A 75 -2.44 13.58 -21.47
N THR A 76 -2.49 13.99 -20.21
CA THR A 76 -2.25 13.16 -19.03
C THR A 76 -3.42 13.17 -18.06
N ALA A 77 -3.42 12.24 -17.11
CA ALA A 77 -4.40 12.20 -16.02
C ALA A 77 -4.40 13.49 -15.17
N SER A 78 -3.25 14.15 -15.01
CA SER A 78 -3.14 15.45 -14.32
C SER A 78 -3.90 16.53 -15.07
N ASP A 79 -3.76 16.59 -16.40
CA ASP A 79 -4.48 17.55 -17.25
C ASP A 79 -6.00 17.38 -17.10
N ILE A 80 -6.48 16.13 -17.08
CA ILE A 80 -7.89 15.82 -16.83
C ILE A 80 -8.33 16.24 -15.44
N ALA A 81 -7.51 16.02 -14.40
CA ALA A 81 -7.85 16.41 -13.04
C ALA A 81 -7.98 17.95 -12.90
N ILE A 82 -7.11 18.72 -13.54
CA ILE A 82 -7.22 20.19 -13.60
C ILE A 82 -8.48 20.60 -14.38
N ALA A 83 -8.71 20.01 -15.56
CA ALA A 83 -9.87 20.32 -16.39
C ALA A 83 -11.21 19.99 -15.70
N ALA A 84 -11.23 18.95 -14.87
CA ALA A 84 -12.39 18.54 -14.06
C ALA A 84 -12.55 19.35 -12.76
N GLY A 85 -11.63 20.28 -12.44
CA GLY A 85 -11.65 21.03 -11.19
C GLY A 85 -11.35 20.19 -9.94
N MET A 86 -10.69 19.04 -10.10
CA MET A 86 -10.32 18.15 -8.99
C MET A 86 -9.02 18.56 -8.31
N ALA A 87 -8.21 19.40 -8.96
CA ALA A 87 -6.96 19.93 -8.43
C ALA A 87 -6.66 21.32 -9.04
N ASP A 88 -5.74 22.04 -8.42
CA ASP A 88 -5.35 23.40 -8.81
C ASP A 88 -3.81 23.53 -8.83
N PHE A 89 -3.21 23.16 -9.96
CA PHE A 89 -1.78 23.34 -10.24
C PHE A 89 -1.52 23.38 -11.75
N GLY A 90 -0.37 23.92 -12.15
CA GLY A 90 -0.06 24.15 -13.56
C GLY A 90 -0.91 25.27 -14.16
N ASP A 91 -0.96 25.34 -15.49
CA ASP A 91 -1.72 26.34 -16.23
C ASP A 91 -3.05 25.75 -16.76
N ALA A 92 -4.15 26.00 -16.03
CA ALA A 92 -5.49 25.54 -16.39
C ALA A 92 -5.98 26.06 -17.77
N SER A 93 -5.42 27.16 -18.28
CA SER A 93 -5.78 27.67 -19.61
C SER A 93 -5.36 26.72 -20.74
N LYS A 94 -4.37 25.84 -20.48
CA LYS A 94 -3.89 24.85 -21.46
C LYS A 94 -4.88 23.70 -21.68
N VAL A 95 -5.83 23.52 -20.78
CA VAL A 95 -6.82 22.43 -20.82
C VAL A 95 -8.25 22.93 -20.97
N SER A 96 -8.47 24.24 -21.07
CA SER A 96 -9.81 24.83 -21.20
C SER A 96 -10.53 24.47 -22.51
N GLY A 97 -9.78 24.01 -23.52
CA GLY A 97 -10.32 23.57 -24.81
C GLY A 97 -10.73 22.10 -24.86
N LEU A 98 -10.52 21.33 -23.79
CA LEU A 98 -10.88 19.91 -23.77
C LEU A 98 -12.40 19.72 -23.78
N PRO A 99 -12.95 18.81 -24.62
CA PRO A 99 -14.37 18.51 -24.61
C PRO A 99 -14.84 17.98 -23.25
N THR A 100 -15.98 18.47 -22.76
CA THR A 100 -16.56 18.03 -21.48
C THR A 100 -16.78 16.52 -21.43
N GLU A 101 -17.28 15.93 -22.51
CA GLU A 101 -17.48 14.48 -22.65
C GLU A 101 -16.18 13.67 -22.49
N LEU A 102 -15.04 14.20 -22.97
CA LEU A 102 -13.73 13.56 -22.81
C LEU A 102 -13.27 13.61 -21.36
N ILE A 103 -13.47 14.76 -20.69
CA ILE A 103 -13.11 14.96 -19.29
C ILE A 103 -13.92 13.99 -18.42
N GLU A 104 -15.24 13.96 -18.58
CA GLU A 104 -16.14 13.10 -17.81
C GLU A 104 -15.87 11.61 -18.03
N ALA A 105 -15.66 11.18 -19.27
CA ALA A 105 -15.30 9.80 -19.59
C ALA A 105 -13.95 9.41 -18.97
N SER A 106 -12.94 10.29 -19.05
CA SER A 106 -11.61 10.05 -18.48
C SER A 106 -11.66 9.95 -16.96
N VAL A 107 -12.38 10.87 -16.29
CA VAL A 107 -12.59 10.83 -14.84
C VAL A 107 -13.29 9.54 -14.43
N SER A 108 -14.37 9.18 -15.14
CA SER A 108 -15.12 7.94 -14.86
C SER A 108 -14.24 6.70 -15.01
N ARG A 109 -13.42 6.64 -16.06
CA ARG A 109 -12.47 5.56 -16.27
C ARG A 109 -11.43 5.46 -15.15
N MET A 110 -10.89 6.59 -14.71
CA MET A 110 -9.94 6.61 -13.58
C MET A 110 -10.60 6.12 -12.28
N GLN A 111 -11.84 6.55 -11.98
CA GLN A 111 -12.56 6.08 -10.79
C GLN A 111 -12.89 4.59 -10.86
N GLU A 112 -13.25 4.07 -12.04
CA GLU A 112 -13.47 2.64 -12.25
C GLU A 112 -12.19 1.84 -11.98
N MET A 113 -11.05 2.26 -12.55
CA MET A 113 -9.75 1.62 -12.31
C MET A 113 -9.40 1.57 -10.82
N LEU A 114 -9.62 2.69 -10.10
CA LEU A 114 -9.42 2.78 -8.65
C LEU A 114 -10.38 1.86 -7.88
N SER A 115 -11.65 1.82 -8.25
CA SER A 115 -12.65 0.95 -7.62
C SER A 115 -12.29 -0.52 -7.78
N VAL A 116 -11.88 -0.94 -8.98
CA VAL A 116 -11.49 -2.34 -9.24
C VAL A 116 -10.29 -2.76 -8.39
N VAL A 117 -9.27 -1.90 -8.26
CA VAL A 117 -8.09 -2.24 -7.46
C VAL A 117 -8.37 -2.26 -5.96
N VAL A 118 -9.19 -1.32 -5.46
CA VAL A 118 -9.59 -1.31 -4.05
C VAL A 118 -10.44 -2.54 -3.71
N GLU A 119 -11.39 -2.92 -4.56
CA GLU A 119 -12.21 -4.12 -4.34
C GLU A 119 -11.38 -5.41 -4.30
N ARG A 120 -10.33 -5.53 -5.14
CA ARG A 120 -9.42 -6.69 -5.09
C ARG A 120 -8.72 -6.85 -3.74
N MET A 121 -8.56 -5.77 -2.98
CA MET A 121 -7.90 -5.80 -1.67
C MET A 121 -8.86 -6.08 -0.51
N ARG A 122 -10.18 -5.99 -0.72
CA ARG A 122 -11.17 -6.19 0.33
C ARG A 122 -11.38 -7.68 0.65
N LEU A 123 -11.55 -7.98 1.93
CA LEU A 123 -11.88 -9.33 2.42
C LEU A 123 -13.36 -9.49 2.74
N SER A 124 -14.07 -8.39 2.94
CA SER A 124 -15.49 -8.37 3.25
C SER A 124 -16.17 -7.20 2.53
N PRO A 125 -17.50 -7.28 2.33
CA PRO A 125 -18.30 -6.19 1.78
C PRO A 125 -18.55 -5.06 2.79
N GLU A 126 -18.03 -5.16 4.02
CA GLU A 126 -18.17 -4.09 5.01
C GLU A 126 -17.50 -2.81 4.51
N PRO A 127 -18.15 -1.64 4.65
CA PRO A 127 -17.60 -0.38 4.20
C PRO A 127 -16.43 0.01 5.10
N ILE A 128 -15.22 -0.06 4.56
CA ILE A 128 -13.98 0.38 5.19
C ILE A 128 -13.49 1.67 4.51
N PRO A 129 -13.00 2.66 5.26
CA PRO A 129 -12.50 3.89 4.66
C PRO A 129 -11.21 3.62 3.87
N VAL A 130 -11.07 4.27 2.73
CA VAL A 130 -9.84 4.24 1.92
C VAL A 130 -8.96 5.42 2.31
N ILE A 131 -7.76 5.14 2.82
CA ILE A 131 -6.77 6.18 3.09
C ILE A 131 -5.99 6.45 1.81
N VAL A 132 -6.07 7.68 1.30
CA VAL A 132 -5.43 8.07 0.04
C VAL A 132 -4.26 9.00 0.33
N VAL A 133 -3.09 8.63 -0.17
CA VAL A 133 -1.82 9.35 0.03
C VAL A 133 -1.02 9.45 -1.26
N GLY A 134 0.04 10.26 -1.24
CA GLY A 134 0.92 10.52 -2.36
C GLY A 134 0.37 11.59 -3.32
N GLY A 135 1.23 12.01 -4.26
CA GLY A 135 0.89 13.06 -5.23
C GLY A 135 -0.23 12.68 -6.21
N GLY A 136 -0.46 11.38 -6.43
CA GLY A 136 -1.57 10.89 -7.27
C GLY A 136 -2.96 11.01 -6.63
N SER A 137 -3.05 11.44 -5.37
CA SER A 137 -4.31 11.63 -4.64
C SER A 137 -5.28 12.59 -5.32
N ILE A 138 -4.76 13.50 -6.16
CA ILE A 138 -5.53 14.43 -7.01
C ILE A 138 -6.46 13.71 -8.01
N LEU A 139 -6.19 12.45 -8.34
CA LEU A 139 -6.99 11.67 -9.29
C LEU A 139 -8.19 11.00 -8.64
N VAL A 140 -8.31 11.08 -7.32
CA VAL A 140 -9.30 10.35 -6.54
C VAL A 140 -10.40 11.32 -6.11
N LYS A 141 -11.67 10.93 -6.25
CA LYS A 141 -12.81 11.69 -5.70
C LYS A 141 -12.92 11.51 -4.17
N ASP A 142 -13.97 12.04 -3.56
CA ASP A 142 -14.22 11.87 -2.11
C ASP A 142 -14.72 10.47 -1.74
N GLN A 143 -15.03 9.65 -2.75
CA GLN A 143 -15.39 8.25 -2.62
C GLN A 143 -14.74 7.44 -3.74
N ILE A 144 -14.41 6.18 -3.44
CA ILE A 144 -14.01 5.16 -4.44
C ILE A 144 -15.07 4.07 -4.38
N GLY A 145 -15.87 3.93 -5.46
CA GLY A 145 -17.11 3.17 -5.36
C GLY A 145 -17.99 3.74 -4.25
N ASP A 146 -18.43 2.89 -3.33
CA ASP A 146 -19.23 3.30 -2.16
C ASP A 146 -18.38 3.59 -0.91
N LEU A 147 -17.05 3.55 -1.02
CA LEU A 147 -16.13 3.65 0.12
C LEU A 147 -15.70 5.10 0.35
N PRO A 148 -15.79 5.61 1.59
CA PRO A 148 -15.38 6.98 1.89
C PRO A 148 -13.85 7.12 1.83
N VAL A 149 -13.38 8.18 1.19
CA VAL A 149 -11.96 8.52 1.13
C VAL A 149 -11.56 9.39 2.31
N LYS A 150 -10.41 9.08 2.92
CA LYS A 150 -9.75 9.92 3.93
C LYS A 150 -8.38 10.35 3.43
N ARG A 151 -8.10 11.64 3.49
CA ARG A 151 -6.79 12.23 3.18
C ARG A 151 -6.20 12.83 4.47
N PRO A 152 -5.16 12.22 5.05
CA PRO A 152 -4.43 12.81 6.18
C PRO A 152 -3.82 14.16 5.82
N GLU A 153 -3.51 14.99 6.82
CA GLU A 153 -2.90 16.32 6.63
C GLU A 153 -1.63 16.23 5.77
N ASN A 154 -0.71 15.31 6.11
CA ASN A 154 0.56 15.11 5.42
C ASN A 154 0.51 14.03 4.33
N HIS A 155 -0.65 13.82 3.70
CA HIS A 155 -0.85 12.75 2.71
C HIS A 155 0.16 12.81 1.55
N ALA A 156 0.59 13.99 1.13
CA ALA A 156 1.57 14.15 0.04
C ALA A 156 2.95 13.54 0.34
N VAL A 157 3.33 13.45 1.63
CA VAL A 157 4.65 12.97 2.08
C VAL A 157 4.56 11.71 2.94
N ALA A 158 3.44 10.97 2.85
CA ALA A 158 3.17 9.81 3.69
C ALA A 158 4.27 8.74 3.67
N ASN A 159 4.94 8.52 2.53
CA ASN A 159 6.06 7.57 2.43
C ASN A 159 7.26 7.99 3.29
N ALA A 160 7.59 9.29 3.31
CA ALA A 160 8.67 9.81 4.13
C ALA A 160 8.31 9.78 5.62
N VAL A 161 7.06 10.13 5.95
CA VAL A 161 6.54 10.01 7.33
C VAL A 161 6.59 8.56 7.79
N GLY A 162 6.12 7.62 6.99
CA GLY A 162 6.13 6.19 7.30
C GLY A 162 7.54 5.64 7.54
N ALA A 163 8.53 6.11 6.77
CA ALA A 163 9.92 5.76 7.01
C ALA A 163 10.48 6.37 8.30
N ALA A 164 10.06 7.58 8.67
CA ALA A 164 10.53 8.28 9.87
C ALA A 164 9.91 7.76 11.18
N ILE A 165 8.69 7.22 11.14
CA ILE A 165 7.99 6.66 12.31
C ILE A 165 8.11 5.14 12.41
N ALA A 166 8.95 4.51 11.58
CA ALA A 166 9.08 3.06 11.54
C ALA A 166 9.63 2.53 12.87
N GLN A 167 8.91 1.59 13.45
CA GLN A 167 9.32 0.90 14.67
C GLN A 167 10.36 -0.18 14.38
N ILE A 168 11.23 -0.44 15.36
CA ILE A 168 12.19 -1.53 15.32
C ILE A 168 11.47 -2.84 15.60
N SER A 169 11.71 -3.88 14.79
CA SER A 169 11.05 -5.17 14.92
C SER A 169 12.02 -6.31 15.21
N GLY A 170 11.60 -7.24 16.08
CA GLY A 170 12.22 -8.54 16.28
C GLY A 170 11.28 -9.66 15.85
N GLU A 171 11.79 -10.66 15.14
CA GLU A 171 11.00 -11.81 14.65
C GLU A 171 11.69 -13.14 14.95
N ILE A 172 10.88 -14.11 15.40
CA ILE A 172 11.21 -15.52 15.53
C ILE A 172 10.32 -16.31 14.57
N ASP A 173 10.90 -17.24 13.84
CA ASP A 173 10.18 -18.27 13.09
C ASP A 173 10.94 -19.60 13.23
N ARG A 174 10.45 -20.50 14.08
CA ARG A 174 11.12 -21.74 14.44
C ARG A 174 10.12 -22.89 14.58
N VAL A 175 10.60 -24.10 14.34
CA VAL A 175 9.84 -25.33 14.59
C VAL A 175 10.24 -25.88 15.95
N TYR A 176 9.23 -26.12 16.79
CA TYR A 176 9.37 -26.68 18.13
C TYR A 176 8.75 -28.07 18.18
N ALA A 177 9.41 -29.02 18.86
CA ALA A 177 8.82 -30.31 19.19
C ALA A 177 8.10 -30.21 20.54
N LEU A 178 6.79 -30.47 20.56
CA LEU A 178 5.98 -30.38 21.78
C LEU A 178 6.04 -31.64 22.65
N THR A 179 6.92 -32.61 22.31
CA THR A 179 7.16 -33.80 23.13
C THR A 179 7.83 -33.48 24.46
N GLU A 180 8.59 -32.38 24.53
CA GLU A 180 9.42 -32.04 25.68
C GLU A 180 8.93 -30.78 26.43
N GLN A 181 7.97 -30.04 25.87
CA GLN A 181 7.44 -28.80 26.45
C GLN A 181 5.96 -28.60 26.13
N THR A 182 5.25 -27.86 26.98
CA THR A 182 3.88 -27.43 26.68
C THR A 182 3.88 -26.33 25.63
N ARG A 183 2.78 -26.24 24.86
CA ARG A 183 2.55 -25.18 23.87
C ARG A 183 2.69 -23.78 24.47
N ASP A 184 2.16 -23.58 25.68
CA ASP A 184 2.21 -22.28 26.36
C ASP A 184 3.65 -21.88 26.72
N ASN A 185 4.50 -22.83 27.13
CA ASN A 185 5.90 -22.57 27.42
C ASN A 185 6.65 -22.16 26.15
N VAL A 186 6.45 -22.89 25.05
CA VAL A 186 7.03 -22.57 23.74
C VAL A 186 6.62 -21.18 23.27
N LEU A 187 5.33 -20.84 23.39
CA LEU A 187 4.83 -19.52 23.00
C LEU A 187 5.42 -18.40 23.86
N ASN A 188 5.58 -18.62 25.17
CA ASN A 188 6.18 -17.63 26.07
C ASN A 188 7.69 -17.46 25.79
N GLU A 189 8.41 -18.54 25.52
CA GLU A 189 9.82 -18.51 25.12
C GLU A 189 10.00 -17.74 23.80
N ALA A 190 9.19 -18.08 22.78
CA ALA A 190 9.26 -17.40 21.48
C ALA A 190 8.91 -15.90 21.57
N LYS A 191 7.97 -15.52 22.45
CA LYS A 191 7.66 -14.10 22.72
C LYS A 191 8.82 -13.39 23.39
N ALA A 192 9.43 -13.99 24.39
CA ALA A 192 10.60 -13.42 25.04
C ALA A 192 11.76 -13.23 24.04
N GLU A 193 12.04 -14.25 23.23
CA GLU A 193 13.12 -14.18 22.21
C GLU A 193 12.82 -13.10 21.14
N ALA A 194 11.56 -12.94 20.71
CA ALA A 194 11.17 -11.88 19.78
C ALA A 194 11.35 -10.48 20.38
N ILE A 195 11.03 -10.29 21.66
CA ILE A 195 11.26 -9.03 22.38
C ILE A 195 12.75 -8.73 22.46
N GLU A 196 13.58 -9.71 22.86
CA GLU A 196 15.02 -9.53 22.95
C GLU A 196 15.64 -9.17 21.60
N LYS A 197 15.22 -9.82 20.51
CA LYS A 197 15.67 -9.45 19.15
C LYS A 197 15.29 -8.03 18.76
N ALA A 198 14.10 -7.56 19.15
CA ALA A 198 13.69 -6.18 18.89
C ALA A 198 14.62 -5.20 19.65
N VAL A 199 14.91 -5.49 20.92
CA VAL A 199 15.81 -4.68 21.76
C VAL A 199 17.24 -4.70 21.22
N GLU A 200 17.77 -5.86 20.84
CA GLU A 200 19.09 -6.01 20.20
C GLU A 200 19.19 -5.22 18.89
N ALA A 201 18.09 -5.12 18.14
CA ALA A 201 17.99 -4.30 16.93
C ALA A 201 17.85 -2.80 17.22
N GLY A 202 17.77 -2.39 18.49
CA GLY A 202 17.70 -1.00 18.92
C GLY A 202 16.32 -0.52 19.35
N ALA A 203 15.37 -1.43 19.65
CA ALA A 203 14.08 -1.04 20.24
C ALA A 203 14.23 -0.69 21.73
N LYS A 204 13.54 0.36 22.16
CA LYS A 204 13.45 0.73 23.58
C LYS A 204 12.58 -0.28 24.33
N ARG A 205 13.18 -1.05 25.25
CA ARG A 205 12.55 -2.23 25.89
C ARG A 205 11.16 -2.00 26.49
N ASP A 206 10.92 -0.83 27.10
CA ASP A 206 9.63 -0.50 27.74
C ASP A 206 8.51 -0.17 26.74
N THR A 207 8.84 -0.01 25.45
CA THR A 207 7.88 0.22 24.36
C THR A 207 7.58 -1.03 23.54
N VAL A 208 8.29 -2.14 23.80
CA VAL A 208 8.17 -3.34 22.96
C VAL A 208 6.86 -4.06 23.25
N GLU A 209 6.08 -4.31 22.20
CA GLU A 209 4.85 -5.10 22.25
C GLU A 209 4.84 -6.23 21.21
N ILE A 210 4.09 -7.29 21.51
CA ILE A 210 3.87 -8.41 20.58
C ILE A 210 2.71 -8.07 19.66
N VAL A 211 2.98 -8.04 18.35
CA VAL A 211 2.00 -7.61 17.34
C VAL A 211 1.47 -8.76 16.49
N ASP A 212 2.21 -9.86 16.44
CA ASP A 212 1.79 -11.06 15.73
C ASP A 212 2.29 -12.33 16.43
N VAL A 213 1.41 -13.34 16.48
CA VAL A 213 1.69 -14.67 17.02
C VAL A 213 0.99 -15.69 16.14
N GLU A 214 1.76 -16.50 15.45
CA GLU A 214 1.28 -17.60 14.62
C GLU A 214 1.79 -18.93 15.19
N ASP A 215 0.89 -19.89 15.32
CA ASP A 215 1.19 -21.25 15.76
C ASP A 215 0.49 -22.20 14.78
N VAL A 216 1.30 -22.96 14.05
CA VAL A 216 0.80 -23.88 13.01
C VAL A 216 1.34 -25.28 13.30
N PRO A 217 0.46 -26.23 13.67
CA PRO A 217 0.85 -27.63 13.83
C PRO A 217 1.35 -28.23 12.51
N LEU A 218 2.48 -28.94 12.55
CA LEU A 218 3.09 -29.62 11.42
C LEU A 218 2.83 -31.12 11.50
N ALA A 219 1.68 -31.54 10.97
CA ALA A 219 1.16 -32.91 11.09
C ALA A 219 2.06 -34.02 10.48
N TYR A 220 3.00 -33.65 9.60
CA TYR A 220 3.91 -34.58 8.93
C TYR A 220 5.26 -34.75 9.64
N LEU A 221 5.51 -33.99 10.71
CA LEU A 221 6.75 -34.10 11.50
C LEU A 221 6.50 -34.89 12.80
N PRO A 222 7.43 -35.77 13.19
CA PRO A 222 7.34 -36.47 14.45
C PRO A 222 7.43 -35.50 15.64
N GLY A 223 6.85 -35.89 16.77
CA GLY A 223 6.96 -35.13 18.02
C GLY A 223 5.95 -33.99 18.20
N ASN A 224 4.80 -34.06 17.52
CA ASN A 224 3.76 -33.02 17.56
C ASN A 224 4.34 -31.63 17.27
N ALA A 225 5.18 -31.56 16.24
CA ALA A 225 5.96 -30.37 15.95
C ALA A 225 5.04 -29.22 15.55
N THR A 226 5.36 -28.02 16.03
CA THR A 226 4.59 -26.81 15.76
C THR A 226 5.55 -25.73 15.30
N ARG A 227 5.24 -25.10 14.17
CA ARG A 227 5.94 -23.88 13.78
C ARG A 227 5.35 -22.73 14.57
N VAL A 228 6.18 -22.07 15.35
CA VAL A 228 5.80 -20.87 16.11
C VAL A 228 6.54 -19.69 15.51
N ARG A 229 5.76 -18.66 15.19
CA ARG A 229 6.26 -17.37 14.75
C ARG A 229 5.75 -16.28 15.66
N VAL A 230 6.64 -15.40 16.08
CA VAL A 230 6.28 -14.25 16.91
C VAL A 230 7.00 -13.01 16.38
N LYS A 231 6.25 -11.92 16.27
CA LYS A 231 6.79 -10.60 15.93
C LYS A 231 6.56 -9.62 17.07
N ALA A 232 7.62 -8.96 17.48
CA ALA A 232 7.61 -7.85 18.42
C ALA A 232 8.02 -6.56 17.70
N VAL A 233 7.49 -5.41 18.14
CA VAL A 233 7.89 -4.08 17.66
C VAL A 233 8.04 -3.13 18.84
N GLY A 234 8.93 -2.15 18.73
CA GLY A 234 9.07 -1.06 19.70
C GLY A 234 9.69 0.19 19.07
N ASP A 235 9.64 1.29 19.80
CA ASP A 235 10.19 2.57 19.34
C ASP A 235 11.72 2.52 19.33
N LEU A 236 12.35 3.28 18.42
CA LEU A 236 13.80 3.34 18.32
C LEU A 236 14.41 3.96 19.60
N ASP A 237 15.39 3.29 20.18
CA ASP A 237 16.19 3.77 21.30
C ASP A 237 17.23 4.79 20.80
N GLY A 238 16.76 5.96 20.37
CA GLY A 238 17.64 7.02 19.85
C GLY A 238 16.92 8.12 19.07
N LEU A 239 16.43 9.12 19.80
CA LEU A 239 16.42 10.56 19.47
C LEU A 239 16.10 11.30 20.78
N SER A 240 17.11 11.40 21.66
CA SER A 240 17.13 12.35 22.78
C SER A 240 18.14 13.45 22.50
#